data_AF-A0A839ALG8-F1
#
_entry.id   AF-A0A839ALG8-F1
#
_cell.length_a   1.000
_cell.length_b   1.000
_cell.length_c   1.000
_cell.angle_alpha   90.00
_cell.angle_beta   90.00
_cell.angle_gamma   90.00
#
_symmetry.space_group_name_H-M   'P 1'
#
loop_
_entity.id
_entity.type
_entity.pdbx_description
1 polymer ?
#
loop_
_entity_poly.entity_id
_entity_poly.type
_entity_poly.pdbx_seq_one_letter_code
_entity_poly.pdbx_strand_id
1 'polypeptide(L)'
;MWIYNKYTLGDIITHSNFIDLDFQVHDILKTEPDTKGRYLYHCVLVDGYPEKLGEQFKYHESSLSLIRKGTQKELEILLNTSIVNEEYELSQKLKNILDNF
;
A
#
# COMPACT_ATOMS: atom_id res chain seq x y z
N MET A 1 12.62 12.65 -17.18
CA MET A 1 12.95 11.41 -16.44
C MET A 1 11.69 11.02 -15.71
N TRP A 2 11.02 9.95 -16.14
CA TRP A 2 9.70 9.57 -15.65
C TRP A 2 9.80 9.17 -14.18
N ILE A 3 8.91 9.70 -13.35
CA ILE A 3 8.87 9.37 -11.92
C ILE A 3 8.09 8.07 -11.80
N TYR A 4 8.82 7.00 -11.52
CA TYR A 4 8.26 5.70 -11.24
C TYR A 4 7.51 5.75 -9.91
N ASN A 5 6.30 5.20 -9.91
CA ASN A 5 5.58 4.83 -8.69
C ASN A 5 6.52 4.06 -7.75
N LYS A 6 6.79 4.60 -6.56
CA LYS A 6 7.85 4.07 -5.68
C LYS A 6 7.39 2.85 -4.88
N TYR A 7 6.11 2.78 -4.53
CA TYR A 7 5.55 1.73 -3.69
C TYR A 7 4.45 0.97 -4.42
N THR A 8 4.36 -0.33 -4.16
CA THR A 8 3.39 -1.25 -4.77
C THR A 8 2.41 -1.74 -3.73
N LEU A 9 1.26 -2.28 -4.18
CA LEU A 9 0.31 -2.93 -3.28
C LEU A 9 1.03 -3.98 -2.42
N GLY A 10 0.67 -4.08 -1.14
CA GLY A 10 1.29 -4.98 -0.19
C GLY A 10 2.64 -4.55 0.37
N ASP A 11 3.29 -3.51 -0.17
CA ASP A 11 4.53 -2.98 0.41
C ASP A 11 4.32 -2.51 1.85
N ILE A 12 5.30 -2.79 2.71
CA ILE A 12 5.31 -2.31 4.09
C ILE A 12 6.17 -1.05 4.16
N ILE A 13 5.56 0.02 4.64
CA ILE A 13 6.11 1.37 4.68
C ILE A 13 5.92 2.00 6.06
N THR A 14 6.76 2.96 6.40
CA THR A 14 6.61 3.82 7.58
C THR A 14 6.29 5.24 7.17
N HIS A 15 5.57 5.97 8.03
CA HIS A 15 5.37 7.41 7.90
C HIS A 15 6.46 8.19 8.66
N SER A 16 6.93 9.32 8.12
CA SER A 16 8.04 10.11 8.69
C SER A 16 7.81 10.59 10.13
N ASN A 17 6.55 10.83 10.50
CA ASN A 17 6.17 11.29 11.83
C ASN A 17 5.82 10.14 12.79
N PHE A 18 5.74 8.91 12.29
CA PHE A 18 5.31 7.73 13.05
C PHE A 18 6.23 6.56 12.67
N ILE A 19 7.49 6.64 13.12
CA ILE A 19 8.55 5.69 12.74
C ILE A 19 8.37 4.29 13.36
N ASP A 20 7.58 4.20 14.43
CA ASP A 20 7.30 2.95 15.14
C ASP A 20 6.03 2.26 14.62
N LEU A 21 5.45 2.76 13.51
CA LEU A 21 4.23 2.24 12.91
C LEU A 21 4.49 1.73 11.50
N ASP A 22 4.05 0.50 11.25
CA ASP A 22 4.13 -0.13 9.95
C ASP A 22 2.78 -0.10 9.26
N PHE A 23 2.78 0.39 8.02
CA PHE A 23 1.61 0.45 7.18
C PHE A 23 1.80 -0.42 5.95
N GLN A 24 0.75 -1.14 5.57
CA GLN A 24 0.69 -1.85 4.31
C GLN A 24 0.01 -0.99 3.25
N VAL A 25 0.62 -0.84 2.07
CA VAL A 25 0.00 -0.15 0.94
C VAL A 25 -1.19 -0.96 0.43
N HIS A 26 -2.38 -0.38 0.54
CA HIS A 26 -3.66 -0.99 0.16
C HIS A 26 -4.15 -0.53 -1.21
N ASP A 27 -3.94 0.75 -1.57
CA ASP A 27 -4.26 1.26 -2.91
C ASP A 27 -3.41 2.48 -3.29
N ILE A 28 -3.40 2.81 -4.58
CA ILE A 28 -2.76 3.99 -5.15
C ILE A 28 -3.86 4.87 -5.75
N LEU A 29 -4.19 5.96 -5.06
CA LEU A 29 -5.38 6.78 -5.35
C LEU A 29 -5.13 7.86 -6.41
N LYS A 30 -3.90 8.35 -6.52
CA LYS A 30 -3.53 9.38 -7.51
C LYS A 30 -2.21 9.05 -8.17
N THR A 31 -2.20 9.06 -9.50
CA THR A 31 -1.05 8.70 -10.34
C THR A 31 -0.74 9.83 -11.35
N GLU A 32 -0.39 11.03 -10.87
CA GLU A 32 0.18 12.05 -11.76
C GLU A 32 1.71 11.93 -11.73
N PRO A 33 2.32 11.27 -12.73
CA PRO A 33 3.74 10.88 -12.73
C PRO A 33 4.69 12.06 -13.04
N ASP A 34 4.19 13.29 -13.05
CA ASP A 34 4.91 14.44 -13.59
C ASP A 34 5.86 15.07 -12.56
N THR A 35 5.65 14.81 -11.26
CA THR A 35 6.57 15.24 -10.17
C THR A 35 6.62 14.22 -9.02
N LYS A 36 7.83 13.95 -8.49
CA LYS A 36 8.07 13.13 -7.29
C LYS A 36 7.27 13.68 -6.11
N GLY A 37 6.55 12.83 -5.37
CA GLY A 37 5.69 13.29 -4.27
C GLY A 37 4.19 13.44 -4.59
N ARG A 38 3.75 13.29 -5.84
CA ARG A 38 2.32 13.40 -6.20
C ARG A 38 1.49 12.12 -6.06
N TYR A 39 2.11 10.99 -5.76
CA TYR A 39 1.39 9.76 -5.46
C TYR A 39 0.75 9.85 -4.07
N LEU A 40 -0.54 9.52 -4.01
CA LEU A 40 -1.29 9.37 -2.76
C LEU A 40 -1.58 7.90 -2.55
N TYR A 41 -1.02 7.34 -1.49
CA TYR A 41 -1.19 5.93 -1.13
C TYR A 41 -2.22 5.81 -0.03
N HIS A 42 -3.17 4.89 -0.24
CA HIS A 42 -4.05 4.39 0.78
C HIS A 42 -3.33 3.25 1.50
N CYS A 43 -3.16 3.36 2.81
CA CYS A 43 -2.39 2.42 3.61
C CYS A 43 -3.21 1.94 4.82
N VAL A 44 -2.97 0.71 5.27
CA VAL A 44 -3.61 0.10 6.44
C VAL A 44 -2.56 -0.12 7.51
N LEU A 45 -2.84 0.24 8.76
CA LEU A 45 -1.93 -0.01 9.88
C LEU A 45 -1.88 -1.53 10.18
N VAL A 46 -0.68 -2.10 10.16
CA VAL A 46 -0.47 -3.55 10.36
C VAL A 46 0.42 -3.89 11.55
N ASP A 47 1.19 -2.93 12.08
CA ASP A 47 1.97 -3.11 13.32
C ASP A 47 2.11 -1.80 14.11
N GLY A 48 2.42 -1.91 15.40
CA GLY A 48 2.60 -0.79 16.32
C GLY A 48 1.51 -0.71 17.38
N TYR A 49 0.50 0.15 17.20
CA TYR A 49 -0.60 0.36 18.17
C TYR A 49 -1.72 -0.69 18.01
N PRO A 50 -1.86 -1.67 18.92
CA PRO A 50 -2.80 -2.79 18.76
C PRO A 50 -4.25 -2.35 18.62
N GLU A 51 -4.65 -1.27 19.29
CA GLU A 51 -6.01 -0.73 19.28
C GLU A 51 -6.40 -0.05 17.97
N LYS A 52 -5.42 0.24 17.10
CA LYS A 52 -5.61 0.91 15.80
C LYS A 52 -5.33 0.02 14.62
N LEU A 53 -5.01 -1.26 14.84
CA LEU A 53 -4.73 -2.20 13.75
C LEU A 53 -5.93 -2.28 12.79
N GLY A 54 -5.64 -2.23 11.50
CA GLY A 54 -6.65 -2.19 10.45
C GLY A 54 -7.19 -0.78 10.13
N GLU A 55 -6.82 0.25 10.89
CA GLU A 55 -7.18 1.63 10.54
C GLU A 55 -6.55 2.06 9.20
N GLN A 56 -7.31 2.85 8.44
CA GLN A 56 -6.99 3.29 7.09
C GLN A 56 -6.45 4.73 7.08
N PHE A 57 -5.36 4.94 6.36
CA PHE A 57 -4.66 6.23 6.26
C PHE A 57 -4.34 6.58 4.82
N LYS A 58 -4.22 7.88 4.53
CA LYS A 58 -3.81 8.38 3.21
C LYS A 58 -2.56 9.22 3.36
N TYR A 59 -1.51 8.84 2.64
CA TYR A 59 -0.21 9.50 2.74
C TYR A 59 0.37 9.84 1.37
N HIS A 60 0.97 11.03 1.29
CA HIS A 60 1.77 11.42 0.14
C HIS A 60 3.09 10.65 0.14
N GLU A 61 3.58 10.30 -1.06
CA GLU A 61 4.84 9.58 -1.25
C GLU A 61 6.02 10.20 -0.49
N SER A 62 6.08 11.53 -0.41
CA SER A 62 7.14 12.28 0.26
C SER A 62 7.23 12.03 1.76
N SER A 63 6.13 11.59 2.38
CA SER A 63 6.05 11.34 3.82
C SER A 63 6.31 9.88 4.19
N LEU A 64 6.60 9.04 3.19
CA LEU A 64 6.69 7.60 3.34
C LEU A 64 8.10 7.08 3.06
N SER A 65 8.50 6.03 3.76
CA SER A 65 9.72 5.29 3.51
C SER A 65 9.45 3.79 3.43
N LEU A 66 10.06 3.10 2.47
CA LEU A 66 9.94 1.65 2.32
C LEU A 66 10.69 0.95 3.45
N ILE A 67 10.00 0.03 4.12
CA ILE A 67 10.62 -0.92 5.05
C ILE A 67 10.97 -2.19 4.27
N ARG A 68 9.98 -2.80 3.62
CA ARG A 68 10.17 -3.97 2.76
C ARG A 68 9.08 -4.09 1.70
N LYS A 69 9.40 -4.84 0.64
CA LYS A 69 8.44 -5.21 -0.39
C LYS A 69 7.43 -6.23 0.13
N GLY A 70 6.20 -6.14 -0.35
CA GLY A 70 5.17 -7.14 -0.11
C GLY A 70 5.57 -8.48 -0.75
N THR A 71 5.34 -9.57 -0.04
CA THR A 71 5.57 -10.92 -0.57
C THR A 71 4.37 -11.42 -1.37
N GLN A 72 4.57 -12.39 -2.25
CA GLN A 72 3.47 -13.04 -2.99
C GLN A 72 2.37 -13.54 -2.04
N LYS A 73 2.76 -14.19 -0.93
CA LYS A 73 1.83 -14.70 0.08
C LYS A 73 0.99 -13.59 0.71
N GLU A 74 1.57 -12.43 0.98
CA GLU A 74 0.82 -11.28 1.54
C GLU A 74 -0.14 -10.69 0.52
N LEU A 75 0.25 -10.64 -0.76
CA LEU A 75 -0.62 -10.23 -1.85
C LEU A 75 -1.80 -11.21 -2.04
N GLU A 76 -1.58 -12.51 -1.90
CA GLU A 76 -2.64 -13.53 -1.93
C GLU A 76 -3.61 -13.37 -0.75
N ILE A 77 -3.10 -13.07 0.45
CA ILE A 77 -3.93 -12.79 1.64
C ILE A 77 -4.76 -11.52 1.43
N LEU A 78 -4.14 -10.46 0.92
CA LEU A 78 -4.82 -9.21 0.56
C LEU A 78 -5.93 -9.45 -0.47
N LEU A 79 -5.65 -10.24 -1.51
CA LEU A 79 -6.64 -10.56 -2.56
C LEU A 79 -7.83 -11.33 -1.98
N ASN A 80 -7.58 -12.33 -1.14
CA ASN A 80 -8.66 -13.08 -0.50
C ASN A 80 -9.50 -12.18 0.39
N THR A 81 -8.86 -11.28 1.14
CA THR A 81 -9.55 -10.31 2.00
C THR A 81 -10.39 -9.33 1.17
N SER A 82 -9.85 -8.80 0.07
CA SER A 82 -10.57 -7.88 -0.81
C SER A 82 -11.78 -8.54 -1.48
N ILE A 83 -11.68 -9.84 -1.84
CA ILE A 83 -12.82 -10.61 -2.37
C ILE A 83 -13.91 -10.76 -1.32
N VAL A 84 -13.55 -11.12 -0.08
CA VAL A 84 -14.51 -11.27 1.03
C VAL A 84 -15.20 -9.94 1.35
N ASN A 85 -14.48 -8.83 1.25
CA ASN A 85 -15.01 -7.48 1.46
C ASN A 85 -15.73 -6.90 0.24
N GLU A 86 -15.86 -7.65 -0.86
CA GLU A 86 -16.48 -7.21 -2.11
C GLU A 86 -15.78 -5.97 -2.74
N GLU A 87 -14.50 -5.77 -2.45
CA GLU A 87 -13.65 -4.71 -3.02
C GLU A 87 -13.19 -5.09 -4.43
N TYR A 88 -14.11 -5.01 -5.39
CA TYR A 88 -13.92 -5.54 -6.75
C TYR A 88 -12.72 -4.95 -7.49
N GLU A 89 -12.56 -3.62 -7.47
CA GLU A 89 -11.45 -2.95 -8.17
C GLU A 89 -10.10 -3.35 -7.60
N LEU A 90 -9.97 -3.41 -6.27
CA LEU A 90 -8.74 -3.84 -5.61
C LEU A 90 -8.44 -5.31 -5.94
N SER A 91 -9.45 -6.16 -5.90
CA SER A 91 -9.32 -7.58 -6.24
C SER A 91 -8.77 -7.78 -7.66
N GLN A 92 -9.25 -6.99 -8.63
CA GLN A 92 -8.74 -7.03 -10.01
C GLN A 92 -7.29 -6.55 -10.09
N LYS A 93 -6.92 -5.46 -9.41
CA LYS A 93 -5.53 -4.97 -9.37
C LYS A 93 -4.59 -6.00 -8.77
N LEU A 94 -4.94 -6.59 -7.62
CA LEU A 94 -4.13 -7.59 -6.93
C LEU A 94 -3.96 -8.86 -7.78
N LYS A 95 -5.02 -9.32 -8.43
CA LYS A 95 -4.96 -10.48 -9.33
C LYS A 95 -4.01 -10.24 -10.51
N ASN A 96 -4.11 -9.07 -11.16
CA ASN A 96 -3.18 -8.71 -12.24
C ASN A 96 -1.71 -8.65 -11.78
N ILE A 97 -1.45 -8.17 -10.56
CA ILE A 97 -0.08 -8.17 -10.02
C ILE A 97 0.41 -9.59 -9.79
N LEU A 98 -0.39 -10.44 -9.16
CA LEU A 98 -0.04 -11.83 -8.85
C LEU A 98 0.23 -12.66 -10.11
N ASP A 99 -0.54 -12.44 -11.18
CA ASP A 99 -0.35 -13.13 -12.46
C ASP A 99 1.00 -12.77 -13.14
N ASN A 100 1.65 -11.67 -12.71
CA ASN A 100 2.91 -11.15 -13.26
C ASN A 100 4.06 -11.13 -12.23
N PHE A 101 3.92 -11.81 -11.08
CA PHE A 101 4.87 -11.75 -9.96
C PHE A 101 6.17 -12.51 -10.23
#